data_AF-A0A2D5Q820-F1
#
_entry.id   AF-A0A2D5Q820-F1
#
_cell.length_a   1.000
_cell.length_b   1.000
_cell.length_c   1.000
_cell.angle_alpha   90.00
_cell.angle_beta   90.00
_cell.angle_gamma   90.00
#
_symmetry.space_group_name_H-M   'P 1'
#
loop_
_entity.id
_entity.type
_entity.pdbx_description
1 polymer ?
#
loop_
_entity_poly.entity_id
_entity_poly.type
_entity_poly.pdbx_seq_one_letter_code
_entity_poly.pdbx_strand_id
1 'polypeptide(L)' 'MAIEYEALVAGLACFAYLVFSVVVKGGFWRQNWTNKGGRWVSQAEGPIFYIMMVLLFGALGVVLTLEGVGVL' A
#
# COMPACT_ATOMS: atom_id res chain seq x y z
N MET A 1 -16.37 23.27 0.00
CA MET A 1 -15.29 22.26 0.05
C MET A 1 -15.39 21.47 -1.23
N ALA A 2 -14.45 21.69 -2.16
CA ALA A 2 -14.40 20.90 -3.39
C ALA A 2 -13.81 19.53 -3.03
N ILE A 3 -14.43 18.47 -3.51
CA ILE A 3 -13.90 17.11 -3.32
C ILE A 3 -12.91 16.88 -4.46
N GLU A 4 -11.64 16.67 -4.11
CA GLU A 4 -10.60 16.33 -5.07
C GLU A 4 -10.65 14.81 -5.31
N TYR A 5 -11.48 14.42 -6.27
CA TYR A 5 -11.80 13.01 -6.54
C TYR A 5 -10.56 12.17 -6.86
N GLU A 6 -9.57 12.72 -7.54
CA GLU A 6 -8.35 11.99 -7.89
C GLU A 6 -7.54 11.60 -6.64
N ALA A 7 -7.32 12.56 -5.74
CA ALA A 7 -6.65 12.32 -4.46
C ALA A 7 -7.46 11.34 -3.59
N LEU A 8 -8.79 11.54 -3.51
CA LEU A 8 -9.66 10.67 -2.73
C LEU A 8 -9.61 9.22 -3.22
N VAL A 9 -9.70 9.00 -4.54
CA VAL A 9 -9.65 7.66 -5.14
C VAL A 9 -8.27 7.02 -4.90
N ALA A 10 -7.18 7.77 -5.04
CA ALA A 10 -5.84 7.27 -4.78
C ALA A 10 -5.65 6.88 -3.30
N GLY A 11 -6.17 7.68 -2.37
CA GLY A 11 -6.15 7.38 -0.94
C GLY A 11 -6.92 6.10 -0.61
N LEU A 12 -8.14 5.96 -1.14
CA LEU A 12 -8.95 4.75 -0.98
C LEU A 12 -8.29 3.51 -1.60
N ALA A 13 -7.62 3.66 -2.74
CA ALA A 13 -6.87 2.57 -3.36
C ALA A 13 -5.69 2.11 -2.49
N CYS A 14 -4.98 3.03 -1.83
CA CYS A 14 -3.93 2.68 -0.85
C CYS A 14 -4.50 1.84 0.30
N PHE A 15 -5.65 2.23 0.84
CA PHE A 15 -6.30 1.45 1.90
C PHE A 15 -6.81 0.09 1.42
N ALA A 16 -7.40 0.02 0.23
CA ALA A 16 -7.83 -1.25 -0.36
C ALA A 16 -6.65 -2.21 -0.55
N TYR A 17 -5.51 -1.70 -1.03
CA TYR A 17 -4.26 -2.47 -1.14
C TYR A 17 -3.79 -2.97 0.23
N LEU A 18 -3.81 -2.13 1.27
CA LEU A 18 -3.44 -2.54 2.62
C LEU A 18 -4.35 -3.66 3.16
N VAL A 19 -5.67 -3.51 3.03
CA VAL A 19 -6.62 -4.53 3.46
C VAL A 19 -6.37 -5.83 2.71
N PHE A 20 -6.22 -5.76 1.38
CA PHE A 20 -5.87 -6.93 0.57
C PHE A 20 -4.56 -7.57 1.04
N SER A 21 -3.53 -6.77 1.30
CA SER A 21 -2.22 -7.25 1.77
C SER A 21 -2.31 -7.95 3.13
N VAL A 22 -3.20 -7.49 4.03
CA VAL A 22 -3.43 -8.09 5.35
C VAL A 22 -4.19 -9.40 5.21
N VAL A 23 -5.24 -9.43 4.39
CA VAL A 23 -6.07 -10.63 4.14
C VAL A 23 -5.25 -11.72 3.45
N VAL A 24 -4.38 -11.34 2.51
CA VAL A 24 -3.52 -12.26 1.75
C VAL A 24 -2.11 -12.36 2.35
N LYS A 25 -1.93 -11.99 3.64
CA LYS A 25 -0.64 -11.97 4.36
C LYS A 25 0.24 -13.19 4.09
N GLY A 26 -0.37 -14.39 4.11
CA GLY A 26 0.33 -15.66 3.88
C GLY A 26 0.95 -15.80 2.50
N GLY A 27 0.32 -15.25 1.45
CA GLY A 27 0.89 -15.18 0.10
C GLY A 27 1.98 -14.12 0.01
N PHE A 28 1.77 -12.98 0.65
CA PHE A 28 2.69 -11.83 0.60
C PHE A 28 4.05 -12.11 1.23
N TRP A 29 4.08 -12.82 2.37
CA TRP A 29 5.31 -13.16 3.10
C TRP A 29 6.06 -14.36 2.53
N ARG A 30 5.36 -15.26 1.82
CA ARG A 30 5.92 -16.51 1.30
C ARG A 30 6.36 -16.42 -0.15
N GLN A 31 6.00 -15.35 -0.86
CA GLN A 31 6.40 -15.17 -2.26
C GLN A 31 7.74 -14.42 -2.37
N ASN A 32 8.59 -14.88 -3.30
CA ASN A 32 9.71 -14.07 -3.76
C ASN A 32 9.14 -12.97 -4.65
N TRP A 33 9.36 -11.71 -4.29
CA TRP A 33 8.95 -10.58 -5.12
C TRP A 33 9.95 -10.45 -6.26
N THR A 34 9.52 -10.79 -7.48
CA THR A 34 10.34 -10.75 -8.69
C THR A 34 9.64 -10.00 -9.81
N ASN A 35 10.39 -9.24 -10.61
CA ASN A 35 9.96 -8.80 -11.93
C ASN A 35 10.85 -9.50 -12.95
N LYS A 36 10.25 -10.22 -13.91
CA LYS A 36 10.89 -10.76 -15.12
C LYS A 36 12.33 -11.28 -14.92
N GLY A 37 12.54 -12.16 -13.93
CA GLY A 37 13.82 -12.86 -13.71
C GLY A 37 14.79 -12.25 -12.71
N GLY A 38 14.48 -11.10 -12.10
CA GLY A 38 15.28 -10.51 -11.01
C GLY A 38 14.64 -10.68 -9.63
N ARG A 39 15.46 -10.84 -8.58
CA ARG A 39 15.00 -10.96 -7.18
C ARG A 39 15.03 -9.58 -6.50
N TRP A 40 13.85 -8.96 -6.31
CA TRP A 40 13.73 -7.64 -5.68
C TRP A 40 13.72 -7.71 -4.16
N VAL A 41 13.02 -8.71 -3.61
CA VAL A 41 12.95 -8.97 -2.17
C VAL A 41 13.00 -10.47 -1.97
N SER A 42 13.99 -10.94 -1.22
CA SER A 42 14.07 -12.35 -0.83
C SER A 42 12.95 -12.69 0.15
N GLN A 43 12.60 -13.98 0.26
CA GLN A 43 11.63 -14.42 1.26
C GLN A 43 12.02 -14.03 2.70
N ALA A 44 13.33 -13.96 3.00
CA ALA A 44 13.84 -13.53 4.30
C ALA A 44 13.59 -12.03 4.57
N GLU A 45 13.62 -11.20 3.52
CA GLU A 45 13.35 -9.75 3.59
C GLU A 45 11.85 -9.42 3.48
N GLY A 46 11.04 -10.39 3.06
CA GLY A 46 9.59 -10.26 2.88
C GLY A 46 8.84 -9.64 4.07
N PRO A 47 9.11 -10.03 5.34
CA PRO A 47 8.48 -9.42 6.49
C PRO A 47 8.80 -7.92 6.65
N ILE A 48 10.07 -7.53 6.46
CA ILE A 48 10.50 -6.13 6.57
C ILE A 48 9.89 -5.31 5.44
N PHE A 49 9.95 -5.82 4.20
CA PHE A 49 9.34 -5.18 3.05
C PHE A 49 7.82 -4.99 3.23
N TYR A 50 7.13 -5.99 3.75
CA TYR A 50 5.71 -5.90 4.05
C TYR A 50 5.42 -4.78 5.06
N ILE A 51 6.20 -4.69 6.15
CA ILE A 51 6.04 -3.60 7.14
C ILE A 51 6.26 -2.24 6.48
N MET A 52 7.29 -2.10 5.64
CA MET A 52 7.56 -0.85 4.91
C MET A 52 6.41 -0.46 3.98
N MET A 53 5.82 -1.41 3.25
CA MET A 53 4.63 -1.18 2.44
C MET A 53 3.44 -0.75 3.29
N VAL A 54 3.22 -1.37 4.45
CA VAL A 54 2.15 -0.97 5.36
C VAL A 54 2.30 0.47 5.81
N LEU A 55 3.51 0.88 6.19
CA LEU A 55 3.79 2.25 6.62
C LEU A 55 3.62 3.25 5.47
N LEU A 56 4.16 2.94 4.29
CA LEU A 56 4.10 3.81 3.11
C LEU A 56 2.65 4.04 2.66
N PHE A 57 1.91 2.97 2.39
CA PHE A 57 0.53 3.09 1.91
C PHE A 57 -0.42 3.55 3.02
N GLY A 58 -0.08 3.31 4.30
CA GLY A 58 -0.86 3.82 5.42
C GLY A 58 -0.77 5.34 5.53
N ALA A 59 0.44 5.88 5.45
CA ALA A 59 0.66 7.31 5.45
C ALA A 59 0.07 7.98 4.20
N LEU A 60 0.36 7.46 3.01
CA LEU A 60 -0.17 7.99 1.74
C LEU A 60 -1.69 7.93 1.68
N GLY A 61 -2.29 6.81 2.10
CA GLY A 61 -3.75 6.66 2.12
C GLY A 61 -4.44 7.73 2.96
N VAL A 62 -3.89 8.02 4.15
CA VAL A 62 -4.43 9.06 5.04
C VAL A 62 -4.27 10.44 4.41
N VAL A 63 -3.08 10.81 3.96
CA VAL A 63 -2.80 12.14 3.38
C VAL A 63 -3.71 12.40 2.18
N LEU A 64 -3.74 11.49 1.21
CA LEU A 64 -4.51 11.64 -0.03
C LEU A 64 -6.03 11.67 0.22
N THR A 65 -6.50 10.95 1.24
CA THR A 65 -7.92 11.01 1.63
C THR A 65 -8.26 12.36 2.25
N LEU A 66 -7.41 12.90 3.12
CA LEU A 66 -7.62 14.21 3.75
C LEU A 66 -7.56 15.35 2.74
N GLU A 67 -6.62 15.31 1.78
CA GLU A 67 -6.59 16.21 0.62
C GLU A 67 -7.87 16.05 -0.22
N GLY A 68 -8.26 14.80 -0.50
CA GLY A 68 -9.45 14.47 -1.28
C GLY A 68 -10.76 15.01 -0.71
N VAL A 69 -10.90 15.02 0.61
CA VAL A 69 -12.08 15.60 1.29
C VAL A 69 -11.92 17.09 1.61
N GLY A 70 -10.80 17.73 1.23
CA GLY A 70 -10.55 19.15 1.47
C GLY A 70 -10.33 19.53 2.94
N VAL A 71 -9.85 18.58 3.75
CA VAL A 71 -9.42 18.81 5.15
C VAL A 71 -7.95 19.25 5.21
N LEU A 72 -7.14 18.79 4.26
CA LEU A 72 -5.78 19.24 4.00
C LEU A 72 -5.75 20.09 2.73
#